data_AF-A0A7T5EYN8-F1
#
_entry.id   AF-A0A7T5EYN8-F1
#
_cell.length_a   1.000
_cell.length_b   1.000
_cell.length_c   1.000
_cell.angle_alpha   90.00
_cell.angle_beta   90.00
_cell.angle_gamma   90.00
#
_symmetry.space_group_name_H-M   'P 1'
#
loop_
_entity.id
_entity.type
_entity.pdbx_description
1 polymer ?
#
loop_
_entity_poly.entity_id
_entity_poly.type
_entity_poly.pdbx_seq_one_letter_code
_entity_poly.pdbx_strand_id
1 'polypeptide(L)'
;MAQFPTPLVIDTIRWVNSKTPEGSRRASDKVDAAMNKRESKRIVASEETVESKRQVREINKDESGESEESHESKGSLSASDPSLHLLHEAESALKKAYVPYSHFPVGAAVQLANGQVFTGCNIENASYSLTNCAERTAVFTAIMNGLSRDNPPVALAVTAQSNVPVAPCGACRQVLAEFCPPSMPVYLSNVNGDTKFTTVGDLLPYAFDSSQME
;
A
#
# COMPACT_ATOMS: atom_id res chain seq x y z
N MET A 1 23.09 34.59 -0.70
CA MET A 1 22.52 33.40 -1.39
C MET A 1 23.32 32.20 -0.92
N ALA A 2 22.80 31.43 0.04
CA ALA A 2 23.46 30.21 0.50
C ALA A 2 23.06 29.05 -0.43
N GLN A 3 24.04 28.51 -1.15
CA GLN A 3 23.87 27.27 -1.93
C GLN A 3 23.83 26.10 -0.96
N PHE A 4 22.68 25.43 -0.88
CA PHE A 4 22.58 24.13 -0.22
C PHE A 4 23.20 23.05 -1.12
N PRO A 5 24.08 22.18 -0.61
CA PRO A 5 24.61 21.07 -1.38
C PRO A 5 23.50 20.05 -1.68
N THR A 6 23.54 19.49 -2.88
CA THR A 6 22.65 18.42 -3.39
C THR A 6 22.53 17.23 -2.41
N PRO A 7 21.35 16.62 -2.25
CA PRO A 7 21.20 15.52 -1.30
C PRO A 7 21.87 14.24 -1.83
N LEU A 8 22.77 13.70 -1.02
CA LEU A 8 23.28 12.33 -1.09
C LEU A 8 22.13 11.36 -0.75
N VAL A 9 21.40 10.88 -1.76
CA VAL A 9 20.22 10.00 -1.55
C VAL A 9 20.60 8.50 -1.44
N ILE A 10 21.87 8.11 -1.39
CA ILE A 10 22.24 6.67 -1.48
C ILE A 10 22.91 6.06 -0.23
N ASP A 11 23.33 6.83 0.79
CA ASP A 11 24.04 6.25 1.96
C ASP A 11 23.21 6.09 3.27
N THR A 12 21.98 6.59 3.32
CA THR A 12 21.18 6.58 4.56
C THR A 12 20.71 5.17 4.97
N ILE A 13 20.42 4.29 3.99
CA ILE A 13 19.98 2.91 4.26
C ILE A 13 21.13 2.06 4.84
N ARG A 14 22.36 2.24 4.35
CA ARG A 14 23.55 1.57 4.90
C ARG A 14 23.84 2.01 6.34
N TRP A 15 23.64 3.29 6.65
CA TRP A 15 23.84 3.82 8.01
C TRP A 15 22.90 3.19 9.05
N VAL A 16 21.60 3.03 8.74
CA VAL A 16 20.64 2.38 9.65
C VAL A 16 21.07 0.94 9.96
N ASN A 17 21.50 0.19 8.94
CA ASN A 17 21.94 -1.20 9.13
C ASN A 17 23.29 -1.32 9.88
N SER A 18 24.19 -0.34 9.75
CA SER A 18 25.48 -0.31 10.47
C SER A 18 25.38 -0.07 11.98
N LYS A 19 24.20 0.27 12.50
CA LYS A 19 23.98 0.57 13.93
C LYS A 19 23.58 -0.64 14.77
N THR A 20 23.45 -1.84 14.22
CA THR A 20 23.16 -3.05 15.02
C THR A 20 24.44 -3.55 15.70
N PRO A 21 24.59 -3.43 17.04
CA PRO A 21 25.72 -4.03 17.73
C PRO A 21 25.57 -5.55 17.69
N GLU A 22 26.68 -6.30 17.64
CA GLU A 22 26.70 -7.77 17.54
C GLU A 22 25.84 -8.49 18.60
N GLY A 23 25.55 -7.84 19.74
CA GLY A 23 24.64 -8.33 20.77
C GLY A 23 23.15 -8.31 20.42
N SER A 24 22.71 -7.49 19.45
CA SER A 24 21.31 -7.39 19.01
C SER A 24 20.87 -8.55 18.11
N ARG A 25 21.82 -9.24 17.44
CA ARG A 25 21.55 -10.45 16.65
C ARG A 25 20.97 -11.57 17.52
N ARG A 26 21.42 -11.71 18.77
CA ARG A 26 20.84 -12.69 19.71
C ARG A 26 19.40 -12.40 20.11
N ALA A 27 18.96 -11.14 20.03
CA ALA A 27 17.57 -10.78 20.31
C ALA A 27 16.70 -11.03 19.09
N SER A 28 17.15 -10.67 17.87
CA SER A 28 16.45 -11.02 16.63
C SER A 28 16.35 -12.53 16.44
N ASP A 29 17.42 -13.29 16.67
CA ASP A 29 17.41 -14.77 16.55
C ASP A 29 16.40 -15.42 17.51
N LYS A 30 16.19 -14.82 18.68
CA LYS A 30 15.18 -15.28 19.67
C LYS A 30 13.75 -14.90 19.26
N VAL A 31 13.57 -13.75 18.63
CA VAL A 31 12.27 -13.31 18.11
C VAL A 31 11.89 -14.15 16.89
N ASP A 32 12.83 -14.42 15.98
CA ASP A 32 12.66 -15.27 14.80
C ASP A 32 12.37 -16.72 15.21
N ALA A 33 13.08 -17.25 16.21
CA ALA A 33 12.78 -18.57 16.77
C ALA A 33 11.40 -18.64 17.45
N ALA A 34 10.97 -17.56 18.11
CA ALA A 34 9.65 -17.48 18.73
C ALA A 34 8.53 -17.30 17.68
N MET A 35 8.80 -16.59 16.58
CA MET A 35 7.88 -16.42 15.44
C MET A 35 7.71 -17.73 14.68
N ASN A 36 8.80 -18.44 14.34
CA ASN A 36 8.73 -19.77 13.72
C ASN A 36 7.93 -20.76 14.58
N LYS A 37 8.10 -20.72 15.91
CA LYS A 37 7.34 -21.58 16.83
C LYS A 37 5.86 -21.21 16.92
N ARG A 38 5.50 -19.94 16.70
CA ARG A 38 4.11 -19.48 16.59
C ARG A 38 3.51 -19.84 15.24
N GLU A 39 4.28 -19.78 14.17
CA GLU A 39 3.85 -20.10 12.81
C GLU A 39 3.60 -21.60 12.65
N SER A 40 4.50 -22.47 13.15
CA SER A 40 4.24 -23.93 13.17
C SER A 40 3.00 -24.30 13.98
N LYS A 41 2.73 -23.61 15.10
CA LYS A 41 1.49 -23.82 15.87
C LYS A 41 0.24 -23.31 15.16
N ARG A 42 0.36 -22.26 14.34
CA ARG A 42 -0.73 -21.67 13.57
C ARG A 42 -1.09 -22.52 12.34
N ILE A 43 -0.09 -23.12 11.69
CA ILE A 43 -0.27 -24.06 10.58
C ILE A 43 -1.03 -25.30 11.06
N VAL A 44 -0.61 -25.90 12.19
CA VAL A 44 -1.30 -27.07 12.76
C VAL A 44 -2.75 -26.74 13.16
N ALA A 45 -3.00 -25.59 13.78
CA ALA A 45 -4.36 -25.16 14.11
C ALA A 45 -5.21 -24.87 12.85
N SER A 46 -4.60 -24.40 11.76
CA SER A 46 -5.29 -24.15 10.50
C SER A 46 -5.64 -25.44 9.75
N GLU A 47 -4.79 -26.48 9.84
CA GLU A 47 -5.05 -27.79 9.23
C GLU A 47 -6.20 -28.52 9.95
N GLU A 48 -6.26 -28.49 11.29
CA GLU A 48 -7.41 -29.04 12.05
C GLU A 48 -8.73 -28.31 11.73
N THR A 49 -8.66 -27.00 11.47
CA THR A 49 -9.83 -26.18 11.09
C THR A 49 -10.25 -26.43 9.64
N VAL A 50 -9.31 -26.74 8.74
CA VAL A 50 -9.57 -27.07 7.34
C VAL A 50 -10.21 -28.46 7.22
N GLU A 51 -9.73 -29.46 7.99
CA GLU A 51 -10.32 -30.81 8.01
C GLU A 51 -11.77 -30.78 8.52
N SER A 52 -12.03 -30.01 9.58
CA SER A 52 -13.38 -29.81 10.13
C SER A 52 -14.32 -29.05 9.16
N LYS A 53 -13.80 -28.12 8.36
CA LYS A 53 -14.57 -27.40 7.33
C LYS A 53 -14.82 -28.23 6.08
N ARG A 54 -13.95 -29.21 5.78
CA ARG A 54 -14.11 -30.14 4.66
C ARG A 54 -15.28 -31.08 4.89
N GLN A 55 -15.44 -31.56 6.13
CA GLN A 55 -16.54 -32.43 6.54
C GLN A 55 -17.91 -31.72 6.52
N VAL A 56 -17.96 -30.40 6.81
CA VAL A 56 -19.20 -29.60 6.74
C VAL A 56 -19.60 -29.27 5.29
N ARG A 57 -18.64 -29.14 4.37
CA ARG A 57 -18.91 -28.87 2.94
C ARG A 57 -19.50 -30.06 2.19
N GLU A 58 -19.25 -31.29 2.63
CA GLU A 58 -19.85 -32.48 2.00
C GLU A 58 -21.32 -32.70 2.42
N ILE A 59 -21.75 -32.13 3.55
CA ILE A 59 -23.12 -32.25 4.05
C ILE A 59 -24.08 -31.24 3.37
N ASN A 60 -23.58 -30.08 2.93
CA ASN A 60 -24.41 -28.99 2.39
C ASN A 60 -24.57 -28.98 0.86
N LYS A 61 -24.26 -30.09 0.17
CA LYS A 61 -24.28 -30.14 -1.31
C LYS A 61 -25.64 -30.42 -1.95
N ASP A 62 -26.67 -30.66 -1.15
CA ASP A 62 -27.99 -31.11 -1.66
C ASP A 62 -29.10 -30.05 -1.61
N GLU A 63 -28.86 -28.79 -1.20
CA GLU A 63 -29.93 -27.80 -1.14
C GLU A 63 -29.55 -26.41 -1.68
N SER A 64 -30.23 -26.02 -2.78
CA SER A 64 -30.42 -24.66 -3.34
C SER A 64 -29.18 -23.97 -3.93
N GLY A 65 -29.22 -23.26 -5.05
CA GLY A 65 -30.29 -22.64 -5.85
C GLY A 65 -29.63 -21.45 -6.56
N GLU A 66 -29.91 -21.26 -7.85
CA GLU A 66 -29.25 -20.30 -8.74
C GLU A 66 -29.28 -18.85 -8.22
N SER A 67 -28.13 -18.16 -8.27
CA SER A 67 -28.09 -16.68 -8.32
C SER A 67 -26.85 -16.21 -9.07
N GLU A 68 -27.09 -15.31 -10.01
CA GLU A 68 -26.23 -14.81 -11.08
C GLU A 68 -24.92 -14.17 -10.59
N GLU A 69 -23.79 -14.63 -11.15
CA GLU A 69 -22.48 -13.99 -11.02
C GLU A 69 -22.41 -12.74 -11.92
N SER A 70 -22.30 -11.56 -11.30
CA SER A 70 -21.94 -10.33 -11.99
C SER A 70 -20.46 -10.37 -12.41
N HIS A 71 -20.22 -10.36 -13.72
CA HIS A 71 -18.90 -10.30 -14.35
C HIS A 71 -18.05 -9.09 -13.88
N GLU A 72 -17.03 -9.32 -13.06
CA GLU A 72 -15.89 -8.39 -12.91
C GLU A 72 -14.99 -8.53 -14.15
N SER A 73 -15.06 -7.56 -15.06
CA SER A 73 -14.21 -7.52 -16.26
C SER A 73 -12.74 -7.28 -15.88
N LYS A 74 -11.85 -8.20 -16.25
CA LYS A 74 -10.40 -7.96 -16.30
C LYS A 74 -10.12 -6.86 -17.33
N GLY A 75 -10.02 -5.62 -16.89
CA GLY A 75 -9.64 -4.49 -17.74
C GLY A 75 -8.13 -4.48 -17.94
N SER A 76 -7.64 -4.95 -19.09
CA SER A 76 -6.25 -4.76 -19.50
C SER A 76 -6.07 -3.32 -19.96
N LEU A 77 -5.20 -2.55 -19.29
CA LEU A 77 -4.83 -1.19 -19.71
C LEU A 77 -4.14 -1.22 -21.08
N SER A 78 -4.49 -0.30 -21.97
CA SER A 78 -3.85 -0.17 -23.28
C SER A 78 -2.52 0.61 -23.16
N ALA A 79 -1.59 0.41 -24.11
CA ALA A 79 -0.27 1.03 -24.07
C ALA A 79 -0.26 2.57 -24.13
N SER A 80 -1.41 3.20 -24.45
CA SER A 80 -1.58 4.65 -24.51
C SER A 80 -2.27 5.24 -23.28
N ASP A 81 -2.57 4.43 -22.26
CA ASP A 81 -3.29 4.89 -21.07
C ASP A 81 -2.38 5.77 -20.20
N PRO A 82 -2.77 7.03 -19.91
CA PRO A 82 -2.00 7.91 -19.03
C PRO A 82 -1.70 7.31 -17.64
N SER A 83 -2.55 6.40 -17.16
CA SER A 83 -2.35 5.69 -15.89
C SER A 83 -1.12 4.78 -15.89
N LEU A 84 -0.68 4.31 -17.06
CA LEU A 84 0.47 3.41 -17.18
C LEU A 84 1.77 4.10 -16.74
N HIS A 85 1.93 5.39 -17.06
CA HIS A 85 3.07 6.18 -16.57
C HIS A 85 3.07 6.27 -15.05
N LEU A 86 1.91 6.54 -14.43
CA LEU A 86 1.79 6.69 -12.98
C LEU A 86 2.04 5.37 -12.24
N LEU A 87 1.56 4.25 -12.79
CA LEU A 87 1.84 2.91 -12.28
C LEU A 87 3.33 2.58 -12.33
N HIS A 88 4.02 2.93 -13.42
CA HIS A 88 5.46 2.73 -13.54
C HIS A 88 6.27 3.57 -12.53
N GLU A 89 5.84 4.80 -12.25
CA GLU A 89 6.42 5.63 -11.19
C GLU A 89 6.21 5.00 -9.80
N ALA A 90 5.02 4.45 -9.54
CA ALA A 90 4.73 3.74 -8.29
C ALA A 90 5.60 2.47 -8.14
N GLU A 91 5.78 1.68 -9.20
CA GLU A 91 6.67 0.51 -9.21
C GLU A 91 8.14 0.88 -8.97
N SER A 92 8.58 2.00 -9.54
CA SER A 92 9.93 2.52 -9.31
C SER A 92 10.12 2.99 -7.86
N ALA A 93 9.08 3.56 -7.25
CA ALA A 93 9.08 3.98 -5.86
C ALA A 93 9.16 2.80 -4.89
N LEU A 94 8.45 1.71 -5.17
CA LEU A 94 8.44 0.47 -4.39
C LEU A 94 9.86 -0.04 -4.08
N LYS A 95 10.80 0.10 -5.03
CA LYS A 95 12.20 -0.36 -4.89
C LYS A 95 12.99 0.39 -3.81
N LYS A 96 12.45 1.51 -3.32
CA LYS A 96 13.06 2.38 -2.30
C LYS A 96 12.47 2.13 -0.90
N ALA A 97 11.50 1.23 -0.77
CA ALA A 97 10.81 0.95 0.48
C ALA A 97 11.79 0.49 1.58
N TYR A 98 11.61 1.02 2.79
CA TYR A 98 12.33 0.54 3.98
C TYR A 98 11.40 -0.37 4.76
N VAL A 99 11.48 -1.68 4.49
CA VAL A 99 10.56 -2.70 5.01
C VAL A 99 11.25 -3.91 5.63
N PRO A 100 12.18 -3.73 6.59
CA PRO A 100 12.91 -4.86 7.18
C PRO A 100 12.04 -5.71 8.13
N TYR A 101 10.83 -5.28 8.49
CA TYR A 101 9.97 -6.00 9.44
C TYR A 101 8.87 -6.79 8.73
N SER A 102 8.14 -6.19 7.78
CA SER A 102 7.10 -6.92 7.03
C SER A 102 7.60 -7.60 5.76
N HIS A 103 8.72 -7.11 5.19
CA HIS A 103 9.18 -7.48 3.86
C HIS A 103 8.13 -7.28 2.75
N PHE A 104 7.19 -6.35 2.97
CA PHE A 104 6.10 -6.06 2.05
C PHE A 104 6.24 -4.65 1.47
N PRO A 105 6.96 -4.48 0.34
CA PRO A 105 7.21 -3.17 -0.23
C PRO A 105 5.98 -2.69 -1.01
N VAL A 106 5.60 -1.43 -0.77
CA VAL A 106 4.49 -0.73 -1.42
C VAL A 106 5.03 0.56 -2.01
N GLY A 107 4.62 0.87 -3.25
CA GLY A 107 4.93 2.11 -3.95
C GLY A 107 3.66 2.85 -4.32
N ALA A 108 3.74 4.17 -4.33
CA ALA A 108 2.65 5.04 -4.77
C ALA A 108 3.18 6.24 -5.57
N ALA A 109 2.36 6.76 -6.47
CA ALA A 109 2.66 7.96 -7.23
C ALA A 109 1.40 8.82 -7.36
N VAL A 110 1.48 10.10 -6.99
CA VAL A 110 0.39 11.07 -7.11
C VAL A 110 0.75 12.12 -8.16
N GLN A 111 -0.19 12.40 -9.07
CA GLN A 111 -0.05 13.45 -10.07
C GLN A 111 -0.86 14.68 -9.65
N LEU A 112 -0.29 15.87 -9.80
CA LEU A 112 -0.99 17.14 -9.62
C LEU A 112 -1.51 17.69 -10.94
N ALA A 113 -2.43 18.67 -10.88
CA ALA A 113 -3.05 19.28 -12.06
C ALA A 113 -2.06 19.91 -13.04
N ASN A 114 -0.91 20.40 -12.55
CA ASN A 114 0.16 20.92 -13.40
C ASN A 114 1.05 19.83 -14.05
N GLY A 115 0.72 18.56 -13.87
CA GLY A 115 1.41 17.41 -14.45
C GLY A 115 2.59 16.87 -13.63
N GLN A 116 3.00 17.55 -12.55
CA GLN A 116 4.07 17.04 -11.69
C GLN A 116 3.65 15.75 -10.98
N VAL A 117 4.57 14.79 -10.90
CA VAL A 117 4.37 13.50 -10.22
C VAL A 117 5.27 13.41 -8.99
N PHE A 118 4.67 13.01 -7.87
CA PHE A 118 5.38 12.78 -6.61
C PHE A 118 5.22 11.32 -6.19
N THR A 119 6.34 10.67 -5.92
CA THR A 119 6.39 9.25 -5.56
C THR A 119 6.57 9.06 -4.07
N GLY A 120 6.06 7.94 -3.53
CA GLY A 120 6.25 7.52 -2.16
C GLY A 120 6.40 6.01 -2.04
N CYS A 121 7.05 5.57 -0.96
CA CYS A 121 7.11 4.16 -0.57
C CYS A 121 6.84 4.04 0.93
N ASN A 122 6.52 2.83 1.40
CA ASN A 122 6.36 2.60 2.83
C ASN A 122 7.71 2.58 3.57
N ILE A 123 7.70 3.17 4.76
CA ILE A 123 8.87 3.32 5.64
C ILE A 123 8.46 2.79 7.00
N GLU A 124 9.03 1.66 7.38
CA GLU A 124 8.73 1.00 8.63
C GLU A 124 9.60 1.49 9.79
N ASN A 125 9.16 1.15 11.00
CA ASN A 125 9.89 1.44 12.22
C ASN A 125 9.71 0.29 13.22
N ALA A 126 10.68 0.08 14.11
CA ALA A 126 10.57 -0.92 15.17
C ALA A 126 9.36 -0.66 16.10
N SER A 127 9.00 0.61 16.30
CA SER A 127 7.72 1.01 16.88
C SER A 127 6.67 1.07 15.76
N TYR A 128 5.93 -0.02 15.57
CA TYR A 128 5.09 -0.22 14.37
C TYR A 128 4.08 0.89 14.11
N SER A 129 3.58 1.57 15.15
CA SER A 129 2.67 2.72 15.03
C SER A 129 3.26 3.91 14.29
N LEU A 130 4.59 3.99 14.16
CA LEU A 130 5.31 5.04 13.43
C LEU A 130 5.51 4.70 11.95
N THR A 131 5.04 3.54 11.48
CA THR A 131 5.15 3.15 10.07
C THR A 131 4.35 4.10 9.19
N ASN A 132 5.00 4.63 8.15
CA ASN A 132 4.35 5.48 7.16
C ASN A 132 4.11 4.69 5.87
N CYS A 133 2.89 4.76 5.33
CA CYS A 133 2.51 4.05 4.11
C CYS A 133 2.94 4.83 2.85
N ALA A 134 3.02 4.14 1.72
CA ALA A 134 3.46 4.71 0.46
C ALA A 134 2.59 5.89 0.00
N GLU A 135 1.27 5.76 0.12
CA GLU A 135 0.28 6.77 -0.27
C GLU A 135 0.46 8.04 0.57
N ARG A 136 0.63 7.88 1.88
CA ARG A 136 0.91 8.99 2.80
C ARG A 136 2.25 9.66 2.46
N THR A 137 3.30 8.89 2.19
CA THR A 137 4.59 9.43 1.76
C THR A 137 4.44 10.26 0.47
N ALA A 138 3.73 9.75 -0.55
CA ALA A 138 3.54 10.43 -1.83
C ALA A 138 2.75 11.75 -1.67
N VAL A 139 1.62 11.70 -0.95
CA VAL A 139 0.78 12.88 -0.68
C VAL A 139 1.55 13.92 0.14
N PHE A 140 2.23 13.53 1.21
CA PHE A 140 2.99 14.47 2.04
C PHE A 140 4.17 15.08 1.27
N THR A 141 4.79 14.32 0.36
CA THR A 141 5.81 14.85 -0.54
C THR A 141 5.21 15.89 -1.49
N ALA A 142 4.03 15.64 -2.05
CA ALA A 142 3.34 16.60 -2.90
C ALA A 142 2.95 17.88 -2.15
N ILE A 143 2.46 17.77 -0.90
CA ILE A 143 2.17 18.93 -0.01
C ILE A 143 3.40 19.81 0.14
N MET A 144 4.56 19.21 0.44
CA MET A 144 5.81 19.95 0.60
C MET A 144 6.30 20.62 -0.69
N ASN A 145 5.82 20.20 -1.86
CA ASN A 145 6.31 20.63 -3.17
C ASN A 145 5.26 21.34 -4.04
N GLY A 146 4.14 21.79 -3.45
CA GLY A 146 3.19 22.68 -4.14
C GLY A 146 1.83 22.07 -4.49
N LEU A 147 1.42 20.98 -3.84
CA LEU A 147 0.00 20.63 -3.75
C LEU A 147 -0.74 21.78 -3.05
N SER A 148 -1.76 22.31 -3.71
CA SER A 148 -2.59 23.39 -3.20
C SER A 148 -3.99 23.30 -3.80
N ARG A 149 -4.90 24.21 -3.41
CA ARG A 149 -6.24 24.32 -4.01
C ARG A 149 -6.18 24.63 -5.51
N ASP A 150 -5.20 25.41 -5.95
CA ASP A 150 -5.01 25.78 -7.36
C ASP A 150 -4.22 24.74 -8.16
N ASN A 151 -3.58 23.79 -7.46
CA ASN A 151 -2.84 22.68 -8.06
C ASN A 151 -3.19 21.36 -7.34
N PRO A 152 -4.45 20.91 -7.45
CA PRO A 152 -4.92 19.75 -6.70
C PRO A 152 -4.36 18.44 -7.27
N PRO A 153 -4.37 17.36 -6.49
CA PRO A 153 -4.16 16.00 -7.00
C PRO A 153 -5.22 15.62 -8.03
N VAL A 154 -4.79 14.99 -9.13
CA VAL A 154 -5.67 14.56 -10.23
C VAL A 154 -5.67 13.06 -10.48
N ALA A 155 -4.68 12.33 -9.97
CA ALA A 155 -4.64 10.87 -10.02
C ALA A 155 -3.67 10.30 -8.97
N LEU A 156 -3.96 9.08 -8.51
CA LEU A 156 -3.07 8.28 -7.67
C LEU A 156 -2.90 6.89 -8.27
N ALA A 157 -1.68 6.37 -8.27
CA ALA A 157 -1.40 4.95 -8.49
C ALA A 157 -0.78 4.33 -7.23
N VAL A 158 -1.15 3.08 -6.91
CA VAL A 158 -0.60 2.31 -5.79
C VAL A 158 -0.31 0.88 -6.26
N THR A 159 0.89 0.39 -5.96
CA THR A 159 1.32 -0.98 -6.30
C THR A 159 2.06 -1.62 -5.13
N ALA A 160 2.02 -2.94 -5.07
CA ALA A 160 2.77 -3.73 -4.10
C ALA A 160 3.20 -5.07 -4.69
N GLN A 161 4.16 -5.70 -4.01
CA GLN A 161 4.54 -7.08 -4.28
C GLN A 161 3.49 -8.04 -3.71
N SER A 162 2.32 -8.11 -4.36
CA SER A 162 1.16 -8.91 -3.96
C SER A 162 0.59 -9.74 -5.11
N ASN A 163 -0.21 -10.77 -4.79
CA ASN A 163 -0.89 -11.59 -5.80
C ASN A 163 -2.17 -10.93 -6.34
N VAL A 164 -2.67 -9.88 -5.69
CA VAL A 164 -3.86 -9.11 -6.07
C VAL A 164 -3.56 -7.62 -6.00
N PRO A 165 -4.26 -6.76 -6.76
CA PRO A 165 -4.12 -5.32 -6.66
C PRO A 165 -4.25 -4.83 -5.21
N VAL A 166 -3.26 -4.08 -4.73
CA VAL A 166 -3.21 -3.65 -3.33
C VAL A 166 -4.20 -2.51 -3.10
N ALA A 167 -5.00 -2.60 -2.03
CA ALA A 167 -5.91 -1.53 -1.65
C ALA A 167 -5.29 -0.65 -0.54
N PRO A 168 -5.48 0.68 -0.56
CA PRO A 168 -5.03 1.56 0.51
C PRO A 168 -5.64 1.16 1.86
N CYS A 169 -4.86 1.27 2.93
CA CYS A 169 -5.36 1.02 4.29
C CYS A 169 -6.27 2.17 4.77
N GLY A 170 -7.05 1.95 5.82
CA GLY A 170 -8.01 2.95 6.32
C GLY A 170 -7.39 4.32 6.62
N ALA A 171 -6.19 4.36 7.20
CA ALA A 171 -5.48 5.61 7.47
C ALA A 171 -5.09 6.36 6.19
N CYS A 172 -4.64 5.65 5.15
CA CYS A 172 -4.34 6.25 3.85
C CYS A 172 -5.61 6.79 3.19
N ARG A 173 -6.71 6.03 3.24
CA ARG A 173 -8.00 6.47 2.69
C ARG A 173 -8.48 7.77 3.34
N GLN A 174 -8.32 7.92 4.65
CA GLN A 174 -8.68 9.15 5.35
C GLN A 174 -7.77 10.33 4.95
N VAL A 175 -6.46 10.10 4.77
CA VAL A 175 -5.55 11.16 4.27
C VAL A 175 -5.91 11.56 2.84
N LEU A 176 -6.28 10.60 1.99
CA LEU A 176 -6.73 10.90 0.63
C LEU A 176 -8.03 11.70 0.64
N ALA A 177 -8.99 11.35 1.49
CA ALA A 177 -10.25 12.09 1.63
C ALA A 177 -10.05 13.55 2.07
N GLU A 178 -9.02 13.85 2.85
CA GLU A 178 -8.67 15.22 3.26
C GLU A 178 -8.06 16.05 2.11
N PHE A 179 -7.13 15.46 1.35
CA PHE A 179 -6.29 16.23 0.41
C PHE A 179 -6.64 16.06 -1.07
N CYS A 180 -7.55 15.12 -1.40
CA CYS A 180 -7.88 14.78 -2.79
C CYS A 180 -9.39 14.92 -3.04
N PRO A 181 -9.80 15.36 -4.25
CA PRO A 181 -11.21 15.33 -4.62
C PRO A 181 -11.80 13.92 -4.53
N PRO A 182 -13.06 13.74 -4.08
CA PRO A 182 -13.69 12.42 -4.03
C PRO A 182 -13.75 11.72 -5.41
N SER A 183 -13.88 12.49 -6.49
CA SER A 183 -13.88 11.98 -7.86
C SER A 183 -12.50 11.63 -8.41
N MET A 184 -11.42 11.86 -7.65
CA MET A 184 -10.07 11.62 -8.13
C MET A 184 -9.86 10.11 -8.39
N PRO A 185 -9.41 9.71 -9.60
CA PRO A 185 -9.15 8.32 -9.93
C PRO A 185 -7.98 7.75 -9.13
N VAL A 186 -8.14 6.49 -8.70
CA VAL A 186 -7.13 5.70 -8.02
C VAL A 186 -6.91 4.39 -8.77
N TYR A 187 -5.69 4.19 -9.25
CA TYR A 187 -5.25 2.98 -9.94
C TYR A 187 -4.54 2.06 -8.95
N LEU A 188 -5.11 0.89 -8.73
CA LEU A 188 -4.56 -0.12 -7.85
C LEU A 188 -3.93 -1.21 -8.70
N SER A 189 -2.71 -1.62 -8.40
CA SER A 189 -2.06 -2.71 -9.10
C SER A 189 -1.26 -3.64 -8.20
N ASN A 190 -0.77 -4.70 -8.81
CA ASN A 190 0.32 -5.52 -8.30
C ASN A 190 1.48 -5.55 -9.29
N VAL A 191 2.61 -6.14 -8.87
CA VAL A 191 3.78 -6.34 -9.74
C VAL A 191 3.57 -7.33 -10.89
N ASN A 192 2.44 -8.05 -10.92
CA ASN A 192 2.10 -8.99 -11.99
C ASN A 192 1.31 -8.32 -13.13
N GLY A 193 0.98 -7.03 -12.98
CA GLY A 193 0.23 -6.26 -13.97
C GLY A 193 -1.29 -6.36 -13.84
N ASP A 194 -1.82 -7.01 -12.81
CA ASP A 194 -3.25 -6.94 -12.52
C ASP A 194 -3.59 -5.53 -12.04
N THR A 195 -4.68 -4.96 -12.55
CA THR A 195 -5.11 -3.60 -12.21
C THR A 195 -6.58 -3.54 -11.84
N LYS A 196 -6.90 -2.71 -10.85
CA LYS A 196 -8.26 -2.28 -10.51
C LYS A 196 -8.35 -0.76 -10.50
N PHE A 197 -9.51 -0.26 -10.89
CA PHE A 197 -9.82 1.17 -10.91
C PHE A 197 -10.87 1.48 -9.84
N THR A 198 -10.72 2.62 -9.18
CA THR A 198 -11.67 3.16 -8.22
C THR A 198 -11.50 4.68 -8.10
N THR A 199 -12.22 5.33 -7.18
CA THR A 199 -12.08 6.74 -6.84
C THR A 199 -11.79 6.92 -5.36
N VAL A 200 -11.33 8.11 -4.95
CA VAL A 200 -11.13 8.43 -3.52
C VAL A 200 -12.44 8.27 -2.72
N GLY A 201 -13.57 8.71 -3.28
CA GLY A 201 -14.88 8.61 -2.65
C GLY A 201 -15.32 7.16 -2.46
N ASP A 202 -15.12 6.31 -3.47
CA ASP A 202 -15.47 4.89 -3.39
C ASP A 202 -14.58 4.11 -2.42
N LEU A 203 -13.34 4.58 -2.20
CA LEU A 203 -12.45 3.99 -1.20
C LEU A 203 -12.95 4.25 0.23
N LEU A 204 -13.57 5.40 0.51
CA LEU A 204 -14.03 5.75 1.86
C LEU A 204 -15.41 6.42 1.82
N PRO A 205 -16.47 5.62 1.60
CA PRO A 205 -17.83 6.13 1.68
C PRO A 205 -18.11 6.65 3.10
N TYR A 206 -18.82 7.78 3.19
CA TYR A 206 -19.12 8.47 4.45
C TYR A 206 -17.84 8.84 5.25
N ALA A 207 -16.80 9.28 4.54
CA ALA A 207 -15.57 9.75 5.16
C ALA A 207 -15.86 10.78 6.27
N PHE A 208 -15.11 10.68 7.37
CA PHE A 208 -15.15 11.69 8.41
C PHE A 208 -14.52 12.99 7.88
N ASP A 209 -15.17 14.12 8.15
CA ASP A 209 -14.66 15.45 7.81
C ASP A 209 -14.95 16.45 8.95
N SER A 210 -14.46 17.68 8.77
CA SER A 210 -14.60 18.74 9.78
C SER A 210 -16.03 19.17 10.04
N SER A 211 -16.97 18.98 9.10
CA SER A 211 -18.36 19.40 9.26
C SER A 211 -19.12 18.58 10.31
N GLN A 212 -18.63 17.37 10.62
CA GLN A 212 -19.24 16.48 11.61
C GLN A 212 -18.81 16.77 13.06
N MET A 213 -17.90 17.73 13.26
CA MET A 213 -17.43 18.15 14.59
C MET A 213 -18.15 19.39 15.14
N GLU A 214 -19.06 19.97 14.36
CA GLU A 214 -19.87 21.14 14.71
C GLU A 214 -21.19 20.75 15.36
#